data_AF-A0A4R4TB92-F1
#
_entry.id   AF-A0A4R4TB92-F1
#
_cell.length_a   1.000
_cell.length_b   1.000
_cell.length_c   1.000
_cell.angle_alpha   90.00
_cell.angle_beta   90.00
_cell.angle_gamma   90.00
#
_symmetry.space_group_name_H-M   'P 1'
#
loop_
_entity.id
_entity.type
_entity.pdbx_description
1 polymer ?
#
loop_
_entity_poly.entity_id
_entity_poly.type
_entity_poly.pdbx_seq_one_letter_code
_entity_poly.pdbx_strand_id
1 'polypeptide(L)'
;MALGVEFANVIVRVTDAERSLPGGLDRFAASQHNYIEDEHLVRVGFMNTREADDLIGRLRSLGLPDDAVALVQSNAPVPACLRRGEIDGIPAVWLTGHDPGPLVPPLQGVLLRGGSLLRDTLAALNADGDVEVRRTSPDEHAHDRYEIARGEALIDLDLIQGDGTVGVWANRRQDRNRRCRDDIELLEWLRTALEAAGAHS
;
A
#
# COMPACT_ATOMS: atom_id res chain seq x y z
N MET A 1 -12.56 0.42 2.07
CA MET A 1 -11.21 -0.12 2.30
C MET A 1 -10.84 0.09 3.76
N ALA A 2 -10.25 -0.93 4.38
CA ALA A 2 -9.76 -0.86 5.75
C ALA A 2 -8.28 -0.48 5.73
N LEU A 3 -7.88 0.46 6.58
CA LEU A 3 -6.52 1.00 6.62
C LEU A 3 -5.80 0.46 7.84
N GLY A 4 -4.76 -0.36 7.63
CA GLY A 4 -3.89 -0.84 8.70
C GLY A 4 -3.24 0.33 9.47
N VAL A 5 -3.28 0.26 10.80
CA VAL A 5 -2.81 1.33 11.68
C VAL A 5 -1.43 1.01 12.25
N GLU A 6 -0.43 1.64 11.67
CA GLU A 6 0.94 1.66 12.19
C GLU A 6 1.43 3.12 12.29
N PHE A 7 2.11 3.46 13.39
CA PHE A 7 2.54 4.83 13.71
C PHE A 7 1.39 5.86 13.62
N ALA A 8 1.65 7.07 13.10
CA ALA A 8 0.64 8.08 12.83
C ALA A 8 0.22 8.04 11.36
N ASN A 9 -1.10 8.02 11.15
CA ASN A 9 -1.74 8.10 9.84
C ASN A 9 -2.63 9.34 9.83
N VAL A 10 -2.57 10.12 8.75
CA VAL A 10 -3.55 11.19 8.50
C VAL A 10 -4.56 10.66 7.51
N ILE A 11 -5.81 10.63 7.92
CA ILE A 11 -6.94 10.15 7.12
C ILE A 11 -7.81 11.34 6.75
N VAL A 12 -8.22 11.40 5.49
CA VAL A 12 -9.05 12.46 4.95
C VAL A 12 -10.19 11.85 4.13
N ARG A 13 -11.40 12.43 4.17
CA ARG A 13 -12.46 12.02 3.25
C ARG A 13 -12.15 12.51 1.84
N VAL A 14 -12.21 11.62 0.85
CA VAL A 14 -11.96 11.92 -0.58
C VAL A 14 -12.80 13.11 -1.04
N THR A 15 -14.08 13.13 -0.69
CA THR A 15 -15.03 14.19 -1.06
C THR A 15 -14.66 15.57 -0.52
N ASP A 16 -14.08 15.64 0.69
CA ASP A 16 -13.61 16.91 1.26
C ASP A 16 -12.30 17.36 0.64
N ALA A 17 -11.38 16.41 0.42
CA ALA A 17 -10.10 16.70 -0.20
C ALA A 17 -10.26 17.24 -1.63
N GLU A 18 -11.10 16.60 -2.45
CA GLU A 18 -11.37 17.06 -3.83
C GLU A 18 -11.98 18.47 -3.88
N ARG A 19 -12.80 18.81 -2.88
CA ARG A 19 -13.44 20.12 -2.80
C ARG A 19 -12.50 21.23 -2.32
N SER A 20 -11.60 20.92 -1.38
CA SER A 20 -10.79 21.92 -0.69
C SER A 20 -9.36 22.04 -1.22
N LEU A 21 -8.76 20.97 -1.76
CA LEU A 21 -7.34 20.98 -2.13
C LEU A 21 -7.09 21.65 -3.48
N PRO A 22 -6.19 22.65 -3.56
CA PRO A 22 -5.81 23.25 -4.83
C PRO A 22 -5.15 22.24 -5.77
N GLY A 23 -5.73 22.04 -6.96
CA GLY A 23 -5.27 21.04 -7.93
C GLY A 23 -5.78 19.62 -7.65
N GLY A 24 -6.74 19.47 -6.74
CA GLY A 24 -7.41 18.21 -6.45
C GLY A 24 -6.53 17.16 -5.79
N LEU A 25 -7.05 15.94 -5.69
CA LEU A 25 -6.33 14.82 -5.10
C LEU A 25 -5.08 14.42 -5.87
N ASP A 26 -5.07 14.54 -7.19
CA ASP A 26 -3.93 14.14 -8.01
C ASP A 26 -2.65 14.92 -7.63
N ARG A 27 -2.77 16.24 -7.48
CA ARG A 27 -1.65 17.08 -7.07
C ARG A 27 -1.22 16.79 -5.63
N PHE A 28 -2.18 16.51 -4.75
CA PHE A 28 -1.88 16.16 -3.37
C PHE A 28 -1.13 14.82 -3.31
N ALA A 29 -1.64 13.78 -3.97
CA ALA A 29 -1.04 12.45 -4.05
C ALA A 29 0.41 12.49 -4.56
N ALA A 30 0.68 13.24 -5.63
CA ALA A 30 2.02 13.41 -6.19
C ALA A 30 3.05 14.02 -5.21
N SER A 31 2.59 14.64 -4.12
CA SER A 31 3.46 15.25 -3.10
C SER A 31 3.65 14.39 -1.84
N GLN A 32 2.98 13.23 -1.74
CA GLN A 32 2.91 12.41 -0.53
C GLN A 32 3.49 11.01 -0.78
N HIS A 33 4.53 10.64 -0.02
CA HIS A 33 5.28 9.40 -0.26
C HIS A 33 4.50 8.13 0.18
N ASN A 34 3.63 8.26 1.18
CA ASN A 34 2.83 7.17 1.74
C ASN A 34 1.33 7.35 1.52
N TYR A 35 0.99 7.90 0.36
CA TYR A 35 -0.39 8.16 -0.07
C TYR A 35 -1.11 6.89 -0.50
N ILE A 36 -2.36 6.69 -0.09
CA ILE A 36 -3.25 5.63 -0.57
C ILE A 36 -4.69 6.17 -0.57
N GLU A 37 -5.52 5.80 -1.52
CA GLU A 37 -6.94 6.18 -1.53
C GLU A 37 -7.88 5.04 -1.95
N ASP A 38 -9.12 5.09 -1.49
CA ASP A 38 -10.25 4.37 -2.10
C ASP A 38 -11.35 5.36 -2.53
N GLU A 39 -12.59 4.88 -2.75
CA GLU A 39 -13.73 5.73 -3.10
C GLU A 39 -14.09 6.76 -2.00
N HIS A 40 -13.67 6.53 -0.76
CA HIS A 40 -14.18 7.25 0.41
C HIS A 40 -13.09 7.96 1.23
N LEU A 41 -11.93 7.34 1.40
CA LEU A 41 -10.87 7.76 2.28
C LEU A 41 -9.53 7.84 1.55
N VAL A 42 -8.76 8.87 1.93
CA VAL A 42 -7.34 9.02 1.66
C VAL A 42 -6.57 8.77 2.94
N ARG A 43 -5.44 8.06 2.85
CA ARG A 43 -4.47 7.88 3.92
C ARG A 43 -3.11 8.39 3.48
N VAL A 44 -2.49 9.21 4.32
CA VAL A 44 -1.04 9.38 4.33
C VAL A 44 -0.51 8.70 5.59
N GLY A 45 0.31 7.67 5.42
CA GLY A 45 0.75 6.81 6.53
C GLY A 45 2.22 6.92 6.90
N PHE A 46 2.62 6.15 7.90
CA PHE A 46 4.02 5.95 8.33
C PHE A 46 4.75 7.25 8.68
N MET A 47 4.04 8.18 9.32
CA MET A 47 4.59 9.45 9.81
C MET A 47 4.94 9.35 11.29
N ASN A 48 5.93 10.14 11.72
CA ASN A 48 6.05 10.49 13.12
C ASN A 48 4.94 11.49 13.51
N THR A 49 4.67 11.64 14.81
CA THR A 49 3.57 12.51 15.29
C THR A 49 3.71 13.95 14.82
N ARG A 50 4.93 14.49 14.77
CA ARG A 50 5.18 15.87 14.33
C ARG A 50 4.85 16.04 12.85
N GLU A 51 5.30 15.13 11.99
CA GLU A 51 4.98 15.14 10.55
C GLU A 51 3.46 15.08 10.32
N ALA A 52 2.77 14.26 11.11
CA ALA A 52 1.32 14.15 11.02
C ALA A 52 0.62 15.45 11.45
N ASP A 53 1.05 16.08 12.55
CA ASP A 53 0.52 17.36 13.01
C ASP A 53 0.79 18.49 11.99
N ASP A 54 2.01 18.55 11.44
CA ASP A 54 2.40 19.51 10.40
C ASP A 54 1.54 19.33 9.14
N LEU A 55 1.28 18.07 8.75
CA LEU A 55 0.39 17.75 7.63
C LEU A 55 -1.06 18.19 7.91
N ILE A 56 -1.59 17.92 9.09
CA ILE A 56 -2.95 18.34 9.47
C ILE A 56 -3.06 19.86 9.46
N GLY A 57 -2.09 20.57 10.03
CA GLY A 57 -2.03 22.04 10.01
C GLY A 57 -2.03 22.60 8.58
N ARG A 58 -1.27 21.98 7.68
CA ARG A 58 -1.25 22.32 6.26
C ARG A 58 -2.59 22.03 5.57
N LEU A 59 -3.22 20.89 5.83
CA LEU A 59 -4.52 20.56 5.24
C LEU A 59 -5.61 21.55 5.68
N ARG A 60 -5.60 21.93 6.95
CA ARG A 60 -6.50 22.97 7.50
C ARG A 60 -6.26 24.33 6.87
N SER A 61 -5.00 24.74 6.67
CA SER A 61 -4.69 26.03 6.03
C SER A 61 -5.08 26.07 4.56
N LEU A 62 -5.20 24.90 3.91
CA LEU A 62 -5.76 24.73 2.57
C LEU A 62 -7.29 24.68 2.54
N GLY A 63 -7.97 24.81 3.69
CA GLY A 63 -9.42 24.91 3.78
C GLY A 63 -10.14 23.58 3.98
N LEU A 64 -9.45 22.53 4.44
CA LEU A 64 -10.16 21.33 4.92
C LEU A 64 -10.89 21.63 6.24
N PRO A 65 -12.17 21.22 6.37
CA PRO A 65 -12.88 21.24 7.65
C PRO A 65 -12.16 20.43 8.73
N ASP A 66 -12.30 20.84 9.99
CA ASP A 66 -11.67 20.14 11.12
C ASP A 66 -12.15 18.71 11.29
N ASP A 67 -13.40 18.40 10.92
CA ASP A 67 -13.99 17.07 10.97
C ASP A 67 -13.68 16.22 9.72
N ALA A 68 -13.04 16.82 8.70
CA ALA A 68 -12.67 16.15 7.45
C ALA A 68 -11.29 15.47 7.52
N VAL A 69 -10.51 15.74 8.56
CA VAL A 69 -9.15 15.21 8.75
C VAL A 69 -9.02 14.54 10.12
N ALA A 70 -8.43 13.35 10.14
CA ALA A 70 -8.26 12.55 11.34
C ALA A 70 -6.81 12.11 11.51
N LEU A 71 -6.24 12.36 12.69
CA LEU A 71 -5.03 11.69 13.13
C LEU A 71 -5.41 10.33 13.69
N VAL A 72 -4.88 9.25 13.11
CA VAL A 72 -5.09 7.88 13.58
C VAL A 72 -3.77 7.28 14.03
N GLN A 73 -3.72 6.87 15.29
CA GLN A 73 -2.59 6.18 15.92
C GLN A 73 -3.04 4.85 16.50
N SER A 74 -2.13 3.88 16.63
CA SER A 74 -2.45 2.48 16.99
C SER A 74 -3.30 2.32 18.25
N ASN A 75 -3.20 3.22 19.24
CA ASN A 75 -3.97 3.15 20.50
C ASN A 75 -4.80 4.40 20.82
N ALA A 76 -4.92 5.35 19.88
CA ALA A 76 -5.69 6.57 20.11
C ALA A 76 -7.18 6.38 19.75
N PRO A 77 -8.11 7.10 20.41
CA PRO A 77 -9.48 7.22 19.94
C PRO A 77 -9.52 7.70 18.48
N VAL A 78 -10.48 7.19 17.71
CA VAL A 78 -10.75 7.66 16.34
C VAL A 78 -11.99 8.55 16.35
N PRO A 79 -12.05 9.58 15.49
CA PRO A 79 -13.25 10.41 15.37
C PRO A 79 -14.46 9.58 14.92
N ALA A 80 -15.68 10.05 15.23
CA ALA A 80 -16.92 9.30 15.03
C ALA A 80 -17.22 8.92 13.55
N CYS A 81 -16.64 9.66 12.60
CA CYS A 81 -16.71 9.34 11.18
C CYS A 81 -15.94 8.06 10.82
N LEU A 82 -15.02 7.59 11.68
CA LEU A 82 -14.26 6.37 11.50
C LEU A 82 -14.70 5.30 12.48
N ARG A 83 -14.69 4.06 11.99
CA ARG A 83 -14.80 2.85 12.80
C ARG A 83 -13.42 2.21 12.89
N ARG A 84 -13.13 1.66 14.07
CA ARG A 84 -11.93 0.85 14.33
C ARG A 84 -12.32 -0.60 14.54
N GLY A 85 -11.44 -1.50 14.13
CA GLY A 85 -11.52 -2.92 14.44
C GLY A 85 -10.26 -3.65 14.00
N GLU A 86 -10.40 -4.95 13.77
CA GLU A 86 -9.33 -5.84 13.33
C GLU A 86 -9.80 -6.55 12.06
N ILE A 87 -8.94 -6.58 11.04
CA ILE A 87 -9.15 -7.35 9.80
C ILE A 87 -7.93 -8.26 9.66
N ASP A 88 -8.15 -9.57 9.59
CA ASP A 88 -7.11 -10.59 9.45
C ASP A 88 -5.96 -10.46 10.47
N GLY A 89 -6.27 -10.14 11.73
CA GLY A 89 -5.27 -9.97 12.79
C GLY A 89 -4.64 -8.57 12.86
N ILE A 90 -4.98 -7.67 11.93
CA ILE A 90 -4.34 -6.35 11.81
C ILE A 90 -5.30 -5.25 12.29
N PRO A 91 -4.88 -4.41 13.25
CA PRO A 91 -5.64 -3.23 13.65
C PRO A 91 -5.88 -2.30 12.46
N ALA A 92 -7.14 -1.99 12.18
CA ALA A 92 -7.53 -1.21 11.02
C ALA A 92 -8.63 -0.19 11.32
N VAL A 93 -8.76 0.80 10.45
CA VAL A 93 -9.85 1.79 10.45
C VAL A 93 -10.52 1.93 9.09
N TRP A 94 -11.81 2.23 9.08
CA TRP A 94 -12.61 2.46 7.87
C TRP A 94 -13.74 3.45 8.15
N LEU A 95 -14.43 3.91 7.11
CA LEU A 95 -15.52 4.88 7.23
C LEU A 95 -16.73 4.27 7.94
N THR A 96 -17.25 4.95 8.96
CA THR A 96 -18.46 4.51 9.68
C THR A 96 -19.66 4.42 8.74
N GLY A 97 -20.40 3.31 8.80
CA GLY A 97 -21.57 3.07 7.94
C GLY A 97 -21.25 2.37 6.62
N HIS A 98 -19.98 2.14 6.31
CA HIS A 98 -19.53 1.42 5.12
C HIS A 98 -18.89 0.08 5.49
N ASP A 99 -18.90 -0.86 4.53
CA ASP A 99 -18.15 -2.11 4.62
C ASP A 99 -16.64 -1.78 4.67
N PRO A 100 -15.86 -2.37 5.60
CA PRO A 100 -14.41 -2.22 5.59
C PRO A 100 -13.79 -2.55 4.23
N GLY A 101 -14.29 -3.55 3.51
CA GLY A 101 -13.63 -4.04 2.29
C GLY A 101 -12.21 -4.57 2.56
N PRO A 102 -11.34 -4.67 1.54
CA PRO A 102 -10.00 -5.23 1.70
C PRO A 102 -9.12 -4.36 2.59
N LEU A 103 -8.21 -5.01 3.31
CA LEU A 103 -7.21 -4.37 4.15
C LEU A 103 -6.06 -3.83 3.30
N VAL A 104 -5.68 -2.58 3.54
CA VAL A 104 -4.41 -2.03 3.09
C VAL A 104 -3.40 -2.19 4.21
N PRO A 105 -2.35 -2.99 4.01
CA PRO A 105 -1.29 -3.09 4.99
C PRO A 105 -0.55 -1.75 5.14
N PRO A 106 0.01 -1.47 6.33
CA PRO A 106 0.78 -0.26 6.56
C PRO A 106 2.06 -0.20 5.69
N LEU A 107 2.62 -1.37 5.35
CA LEU A 107 3.73 -1.53 4.42
C LEU A 107 3.25 -1.63 2.97
N GLN A 108 3.90 -0.91 2.05
CA GLN A 108 3.56 -0.93 0.61
C GLN A 108 4.16 -2.10 -0.17
N GLY A 109 4.67 -3.11 0.54
CA GLY A 109 5.39 -4.21 -0.05
C GLY A 109 5.53 -5.42 0.87
N VAL A 110 6.03 -6.50 0.30
CA VAL A 110 6.32 -7.75 1.00
C VAL A 110 7.79 -8.06 0.76
N LEU A 111 8.53 -8.33 1.84
CA LEU A 111 9.89 -8.84 1.79
C LEU A 111 9.85 -10.32 2.21
N LEU A 112 10.29 -11.20 1.32
CA LEU A 112 10.40 -12.63 1.58
C LEU A 112 11.82 -13.11 1.31
N ARG A 113 12.20 -14.19 1.96
CA ARG A 113 13.45 -14.93 1.74
C ARG A 113 13.13 -16.35 1.33
N GLY A 114 13.91 -16.90 0.41
CA GLY A 114 13.87 -18.33 0.09
C GLY A 114 15.10 -18.82 -0.67
N GLY A 115 15.01 -20.05 -1.17
CA GLY A 115 16.06 -20.68 -1.98
C GLY A 115 15.98 -20.32 -3.46
N SER A 116 16.81 -20.97 -4.27
CA SER A 116 16.86 -20.78 -5.72
C SER A 116 15.54 -21.10 -6.43
N LEU A 117 14.70 -21.96 -5.85
CA LEU A 117 13.37 -22.35 -6.37
C LEU A 117 12.38 -21.18 -6.53
N LEU A 118 12.64 -20.03 -5.90
CA LEU A 118 11.80 -18.85 -6.09
C LEU A 118 11.87 -18.31 -7.52
N ARG A 119 13.02 -18.45 -8.21
CA ARG A 119 13.16 -18.07 -9.62
C ARG A 119 12.32 -18.98 -10.52
N ASP A 120 12.33 -20.28 -10.22
CA ASP A 120 11.53 -21.27 -10.96
C ASP A 120 10.04 -21.02 -10.76
N THR A 121 9.64 -20.58 -9.55
CA THR A 121 8.27 -20.19 -9.24
C THR A 121 7.82 -19.01 -10.10
N LEU A 122 8.61 -17.93 -10.20
CA LEU A 122 8.28 -16.79 -11.06
C LEU A 122 8.15 -17.18 -12.54
N ALA A 123 9.01 -18.08 -13.02
CA ALA A 123 8.92 -18.59 -14.38
C ALA A 123 7.65 -19.43 -14.60
N ALA A 124 7.25 -20.24 -13.61
CA ALA A 124 6.02 -21.03 -13.65
C ALA A 124 4.77 -20.15 -13.63
N LEU A 125 4.74 -19.08 -12.82
CA LEU A 125 3.62 -18.14 -12.77
C LEU A 125 3.36 -17.50 -14.15
N ASN A 126 4.41 -17.13 -14.87
CA ASN A 126 4.30 -16.57 -16.22
C ASN A 126 3.75 -17.57 -17.25
N ALA A 127 3.95 -18.87 -17.03
CA ALA A 127 3.51 -19.92 -17.96
C ALA A 127 2.02 -20.26 -17.83
N ASP A 128 1.40 -19.95 -16.68
CA ASP A 128 -0.02 -20.23 -16.40
C ASP A 128 -0.98 -19.30 -17.17
N GLY A 129 -0.45 -18.23 -17.78
CA GLY A 129 -1.19 -17.34 -18.69
C GLY A 129 -2.17 -16.37 -18.03
N ASP A 130 -2.43 -16.50 -16.73
CA ASP A 130 -3.23 -15.56 -15.93
C ASP A 130 -2.39 -14.39 -15.38
N VAL A 131 -1.06 -14.52 -15.38
CA VAL A 131 -0.12 -13.52 -14.85
C VAL A 131 0.99 -13.27 -15.87
N GLU A 132 1.22 -11.99 -16.16
CA GLU A 132 2.34 -11.56 -16.99
C GLU A 132 3.52 -11.19 -16.09
N VAL A 133 4.66 -11.84 -16.28
CA VAL A 133 5.90 -11.55 -15.57
C VAL A 133 6.93 -11.04 -16.57
N ARG A 134 7.21 -9.74 -16.54
CA ARG A 134 8.14 -9.09 -17.46
C ARG A 134 9.39 -8.68 -16.72
N ARG A 135 10.54 -9.25 -17.10
CA ARG A 135 11.84 -8.76 -16.61
C ARG A 135 12.08 -7.35 -17.14
N THR A 136 12.40 -6.41 -16.25
CA THR A 136 12.76 -5.03 -16.60
C THR A 136 14.28 -4.87 -16.55
N SER A 137 14.80 -3.74 -17.06
CA SER A 137 16.25 -3.53 -17.11
C SER A 137 16.83 -3.55 -15.70
N PRO A 138 17.90 -4.32 -15.43
CA PRO A 138 18.54 -4.31 -14.13
C PRO A 138 19.03 -2.90 -13.79
N ASP A 139 18.91 -2.51 -12.53
CA ASP A 139 19.47 -1.25 -12.06
C ASP A 139 21.00 -1.36 -11.87
N GLU A 140 21.63 -0.26 -11.45
CA GLU A 140 23.08 -0.16 -11.22
C GLU A 140 23.61 -1.14 -10.14
N HIS A 141 22.73 -1.76 -9.35
CA HIS A 141 23.03 -2.70 -8.27
C HIS A 141 22.86 -4.18 -8.67
N ALA A 142 22.63 -4.47 -9.96
CA ALA A 142 22.56 -5.83 -10.51
C ALA A 142 21.47 -6.72 -9.89
N HIS A 143 20.40 -6.11 -9.37
CA HIS A 143 19.19 -6.82 -8.97
C HIS A 143 18.35 -7.19 -10.20
N ASP A 144 17.79 -8.40 -10.22
CA ASP A 144 16.83 -8.75 -11.25
C ASP A 144 15.49 -8.11 -10.87
N ARG A 145 15.05 -7.15 -11.68
CA ARG A 145 13.77 -6.50 -11.50
C ARG A 145 12.72 -7.06 -12.45
N TYR A 146 11.52 -7.22 -11.94
CA TYR A 146 10.37 -7.74 -12.65
C TYR A 146 9.19 -6.81 -12.45
N GLU A 147 8.36 -6.73 -13.48
CA GLU A 147 7.02 -6.17 -13.43
C GLU A 147 6.07 -7.37 -13.48
N ILE A 148 5.13 -7.44 -12.53
CA ILE A 148 4.13 -8.49 -12.44
C ILE A 148 2.76 -7.86 -12.62
N ALA A 149 2.00 -8.35 -13.61
CA ALA A 149 0.67 -7.87 -13.93
C ALA A 149 -0.36 -8.99 -13.92
N ARG A 150 -1.58 -8.69 -13.44
CA ARG A 150 -2.74 -9.59 -13.48
C ARG A 150 -4.01 -8.76 -13.67
N GLY A 151 -4.64 -8.84 -14.84
CA GLY A 151 -5.73 -7.93 -15.19
C GLY A 151 -5.28 -6.47 -15.16
N GLU A 152 -5.94 -5.64 -14.34
CA GLU A 152 -5.57 -4.23 -14.16
C GLU A 152 -4.49 -4.02 -13.09
N ALA A 153 -4.16 -5.04 -12.27
CA ALA A 153 -3.19 -4.96 -11.19
C ALA A 153 -1.75 -4.97 -11.70
N LEU A 154 -0.87 -4.21 -11.03
CA LEU A 154 0.54 -4.10 -11.38
C LEU A 154 1.41 -3.86 -10.15
N ILE A 155 2.44 -4.69 -9.97
CA ILE A 155 3.46 -4.51 -8.92
C ILE A 155 4.87 -4.66 -9.50
N ASP A 156 5.83 -4.04 -8.82
CA ASP A 156 7.25 -4.27 -9.08
C ASP A 156 7.77 -5.34 -8.12
N LEU A 157 8.75 -6.11 -8.58
CA LEU A 157 9.45 -7.11 -7.79
C LEU A 157 10.95 -7.02 -8.05
N ASP A 158 11.72 -6.91 -6.98
CA ASP A 158 13.18 -6.95 -6.99
C ASP A 158 13.65 -8.29 -6.40
N LEU A 159 14.53 -8.99 -7.12
CA LEU A 159 15.25 -10.14 -6.61
C LEU A 159 16.65 -9.73 -6.15
N ILE A 160 16.87 -9.87 -4.85
CA ILE A 160 18.13 -9.56 -4.19
C ILE A 160 18.87 -10.88 -3.98
N GLN A 161 20.04 -11.04 -4.61
CA GLN A 161 20.88 -12.21 -4.41
C GLN A 161 21.69 -12.07 -3.13
N GLY A 162 21.68 -13.12 -2.31
CA GLY A 162 22.59 -13.31 -1.19
C GLY A 162 23.33 -14.65 -1.31
N ASP A 163 24.21 -14.93 -0.35
CA ASP A 163 24.98 -16.17 -0.32
C ASP A 163 24.06 -17.39 -0.10
N GLY A 164 23.70 -18.06 -1.18
CA GLY A 164 22.82 -19.24 -1.17
C GLY A 164 21.34 -18.93 -0.89
N THR A 165 20.93 -17.66 -0.92
CA THR A 165 19.55 -17.25 -0.68
C THR A 165 19.10 -16.17 -1.64
N VAL A 166 17.79 -16.10 -1.87
CA VAL A 166 17.15 -15.09 -2.69
C VAL A 166 16.19 -14.31 -1.81
N GLY A 167 16.41 -13.01 -1.71
CA GLY A 167 15.43 -12.05 -1.20
C GLY A 167 14.49 -11.63 -2.32
N VAL A 168 13.20 -11.55 -2.02
CA VAL A 168 12.17 -11.03 -2.90
C VAL A 168 11.57 -9.81 -2.23
N TRP A 169 11.72 -8.65 -2.85
CA TRP A 169 11.05 -7.43 -2.43
C TRP A 169 9.99 -7.10 -3.48
N ALA A 170 8.72 -7.26 -3.14
CA ALA A 170 7.60 -6.88 -4.00
C ALA A 170 6.94 -5.61 -3.48
N ASN A 171 6.67 -4.64 -4.34
CA ASN A 171 6.16 -3.33 -3.96
C ASN A 171 5.18 -2.76 -4.99
N ARG A 172 4.20 -1.99 -4.50
CA ARG A 172 3.27 -1.25 -5.35
C ARG A 172 3.94 -0.01 -5.92
N ARG A 173 3.48 0.45 -7.09
CA ARG A 173 3.94 1.72 -7.66
C ARG A 173 3.19 2.91 -7.07
N GLN A 174 3.93 3.96 -6.75
CA GLN A 174 3.34 5.17 -6.15
C GLN A 174 2.38 5.90 -7.09
N ASP A 175 2.66 5.91 -8.40
CA ASP A 175 1.79 6.50 -9.43
C ASP A 175 0.45 5.76 -9.58
N ARG A 176 0.33 4.58 -8.98
CA ARG A 176 -0.88 3.73 -9.00
C ARG A 176 -1.62 3.70 -7.68
N ASN A 177 -1.33 4.60 -6.74
CA ASN A 177 -1.98 4.60 -5.42
C ASN A 177 -3.52 4.75 -5.45
N ARG A 178 -4.09 5.24 -6.56
CA ARG A 178 -5.55 5.30 -6.81
C ARG A 178 -6.17 3.96 -7.20
N ARG A 179 -5.35 2.99 -7.63
CA ARG A 179 -5.73 1.62 -8.01
C ARG A 179 -5.18 0.60 -7.01
N CYS A 180 -5.01 1.02 -5.76
CA CYS A 180 -4.29 0.22 -4.78
C CYS A 180 -4.98 -1.11 -4.47
N ARG A 181 -6.30 -1.22 -4.65
CA ARG A 181 -7.05 -2.46 -4.38
C ARG A 181 -6.52 -3.64 -5.18
N ASP A 182 -6.54 -3.54 -6.50
CA ASP A 182 -6.14 -4.63 -7.38
C ASP A 182 -4.64 -4.94 -7.19
N ASP A 183 -3.82 -3.90 -6.99
CA ASP A 183 -2.38 -4.05 -6.72
C ASP A 183 -2.12 -4.73 -5.36
N ILE A 184 -2.96 -4.53 -4.35
CA ILE A 184 -2.88 -5.22 -3.04
C ILE A 184 -3.31 -6.67 -3.17
N GLU A 185 -4.42 -6.94 -3.85
CA GLU A 185 -4.90 -8.30 -4.09
C GLU A 185 -3.84 -9.12 -4.85
N LEU A 186 -3.16 -8.50 -5.83
CA LEU A 186 -2.03 -9.11 -6.53
C LEU A 186 -0.82 -9.33 -5.62
N LEU A 187 -0.48 -8.37 -4.76
CA LEU A 187 0.63 -8.49 -3.81
C LEU A 187 0.40 -9.63 -2.80
N GLU A 188 -0.81 -9.76 -2.29
CA GLU A 188 -1.22 -10.83 -1.36
C GLU A 188 -1.19 -12.19 -2.05
N TRP A 189 -1.75 -12.27 -3.26
CA TRP A 189 -1.69 -13.49 -4.07
C TRP A 189 -0.23 -13.92 -4.33
N LEU A 190 0.64 -12.98 -4.70
CA LEU A 190 2.05 -13.26 -4.97
C LEU A 190 2.75 -13.75 -3.71
N ARG A 191 2.52 -13.11 -2.56
CA ARG A 191 3.04 -13.57 -1.27
C ARG A 191 2.65 -15.02 -1.02
N THR A 192 1.37 -15.36 -1.12
CA THR A 192 0.88 -16.73 -0.89
C THR A 192 1.50 -17.73 -1.86
N ALA A 193 1.66 -17.37 -3.14
CA ALA A 193 2.32 -18.24 -4.13
C ALA A 193 3.79 -18.49 -3.78
N LEU A 194 4.53 -17.46 -3.37
CA LEU A 194 5.94 -17.59 -2.99
C LEU A 194 6.11 -18.34 -1.68
N GLU A 195 5.25 -18.12 -0.68
CA GLU A 195 5.24 -18.86 0.58
C GLU A 195 4.96 -20.35 0.35
N ALA A 196 4.03 -20.69 -0.53
CA ALA A 196 3.77 -22.07 -0.94
C ALA A 196 4.99 -22.73 -1.61
N ALA A 197 5.86 -21.94 -2.24
CA ALA A 197 7.15 -22.38 -2.79
C ALA A 197 8.30 -22.40 -1.76
N GLY A 198 8.02 -22.14 -0.48
CA GLY A 198 8.99 -22.18 0.62
C GLY A 198 9.62 -20.83 0.98
N ALA A 199 9.09 -19.72 0.45
CA ALA A 199 9.48 -18.39 0.93
C ALA A 199 8.96 -18.12 2.36
N HIS A 200 9.62 -17.24 3.08
CA HIS A 200 9.25 -16.83 4.43
C HIS A 200 9.65 -15.37 4.68
N SER A 201 8.84 -14.64 5.45
CA SER A 201 9.11 -13.26 5.89
C SER A 201 10.26 -13.16 6.88
#